data_AF-A0A353Z3K5-F1
#
_entry.id   AF-A0A353Z3K5-F1
#
_cell.length_a   1.000
_cell.length_b   1.000
_cell.length_c   1.000
_cell.angle_alpha   90.00
_cell.angle_beta   90.00
_cell.angle_gamma   90.00
#
_symmetry.space_group_name_H-M   'P 1'
#
loop_
_entity.id
_entity.type
_entity.pdbx_description
1 polymer ?
#
loop_
_entity_poly.entity_id
_entity_poly.type
_entity_poly.pdbx_seq_one_letter_code
_entity_poly.pdbx_strand_id
1 'polypeptide(L)'
;FTDIGNIWLVNEDESRPGGRFNANTFINELAVSSGIGLRISIDPIIVRFDWAWPMRYPYPIENSHWVIDDINFSSYDWRKKNLILNISLGYPF
;
A
#
# COMPACT_ATOMS: atom_id res chain seq x y z
N PHE A 1 -7.19 8.17 -3.35
CA PHE A 1 -6.88 7.02 -4.22
C PHE A 1 -6.92 5.76 -3.39
N THR A 2 -7.11 4.61 -4.04
CA THR A 2 -7.08 3.29 -3.39
C THR A 2 -6.32 2.36 -4.32
N ASP A 3 -5.29 1.72 -3.79
CA ASP A 3 -4.41 0.83 -4.53
C ASP A 3 -4.58 -0.60 -4.01
N ILE A 4 -4.60 -1.56 -4.92
CA ILE A 4 -4.78 -2.97 -4.61
C ILE A 4 -3.74 -3.75 -5.41
N GLY A 5 -2.96 -4.59 -4.75
CA GLY A 5 -1.96 -5.37 -5.43
C GLY A 5 -1.19 -6.33 -4.55
N ASN A 6 -0.50 -7.26 -5.21
CA ASN A 6 0.49 -8.14 -4.62
C ASN A 6 1.47 -8.58 -5.72
N ILE A 7 2.60 -9.18 -5.33
CA ILE A 7 3.62 -9.71 -6.24
C ILE A 7 3.77 -11.19 -5.96
N TRP A 8 3.75 -12.00 -7.03
CA TRP A 8 3.90 -13.44 -6.96
C TRP A 8 5.08 -13.93 -7.79
N LEU A 9 5.60 -15.10 -7.42
CA LEU A 9 6.58 -15.84 -8.18
C LEU A 9 5.90 -16.70 -9.23
N VAL A 10 6.51 -16.75 -10.42
CA VAL A 10 6.10 -17.68 -11.48
C VAL A 10 6.51 -19.11 -11.12
N ASN A 11 7.75 -19.27 -10.65
CA ASN A 11 8.31 -20.54 -10.22
C ASN A 11 8.44 -20.59 -8.69
N GLU A 12 8.40 -21.78 -8.12
CA GLU A 12 8.67 -21.97 -6.69
C GLU A 12 10.13 -21.64 -6.38
N ASP A 13 10.34 -21.14 -5.17
CA ASP A 13 11.65 -20.76 -4.64
C ASP A 13 11.69 -21.19 -3.17
N GLU A 14 12.65 -22.06 -2.83
CA GLU A 14 12.80 -22.61 -1.48
C GLU A 14 13.09 -21.52 -0.44
N SER A 15 13.69 -20.39 -0.86
CA SER A 15 13.93 -19.25 0.03
C SER A 15 12.66 -18.43 0.33
N ARG A 16 11.59 -18.61 -0.47
CA ARG A 16 10.33 -17.87 -0.39
C ARG A 16 9.13 -18.82 -0.52
N PRO A 17 8.96 -19.74 0.44
CA PRO A 17 7.87 -20.72 0.41
C PRO A 17 6.50 -20.02 0.39
N GLY A 18 5.59 -20.54 -0.43
CA GLY A 18 4.26 -19.95 -0.62
C GLY A 18 4.22 -18.71 -1.52
N GLY A 19 5.36 -18.27 -2.08
CA GLY A 19 5.41 -17.10 -2.96
C GLY A 19 4.87 -17.34 -4.37
N ARG A 20 4.66 -18.59 -4.80
CA ARG A 20 4.16 -18.90 -6.14
C ARG A 20 2.69 -18.50 -6.30
N PHE A 21 2.35 -17.95 -7.46
CA PHE A 21 0.97 -17.58 -7.78
C PHE A 21 0.02 -18.79 -7.71
N ASN A 22 -1.08 -18.62 -6.98
CA ASN A 22 -2.15 -19.60 -6.89
C ASN A 22 -3.52 -18.94 -7.08
N ALA A 23 -4.24 -19.35 -8.12
CA ALA A 23 -5.54 -18.80 -8.49
C ALA A 23 -6.65 -19.03 -7.43
N ASN A 24 -6.47 -19.97 -6.50
CA ASN A 24 -7.43 -20.21 -5.43
C ASN A 24 -7.23 -19.28 -4.22
N THR A 25 -6.04 -18.70 -4.05
CA THR A 25 -5.69 -17.90 -2.86
C THR A 25 -5.36 -16.44 -3.18
N PHE A 26 -5.12 -16.08 -4.44
CA PHE A 26 -4.63 -14.76 -4.82
C PHE A 26 -5.46 -13.59 -4.29
N ILE A 27 -6.79 -13.71 -4.22
CA ILE A 27 -7.67 -12.66 -3.66
C ILE A 27 -7.35 -12.40 -2.18
N ASN A 28 -7.07 -13.46 -1.42
CA ASN A 28 -6.74 -13.35 -0.01
C ASN A 28 -5.34 -12.76 0.21
N GLU A 29 -4.50 -12.78 -0.82
CA GLU A 29 -3.12 -12.29 -0.78
C GLU A 29 -2.99 -10.85 -1.29
N LEU A 30 -4.10 -10.16 -1.65
CA LEU A 30 -4.05 -8.76 -2.12
C LEU A 30 -3.86 -7.76 -0.97
N ALA A 31 -2.79 -6.97 -0.99
CA ALA A 31 -2.69 -5.81 -0.11
C ALA A 31 -3.62 -4.70 -0.62
N VAL A 32 -4.30 -3.99 0.29
CA VAL A 32 -5.12 -2.83 -0.03
C VAL A 32 -4.65 -1.65 0.79
N SER A 33 -4.42 -0.52 0.14
CA SER A 33 -4.14 0.76 0.80
C SER A 33 -5.07 1.84 0.28
N SER A 34 -5.32 2.83 1.12
CA SER A 34 -6.08 4.02 0.76
C SER A 34 -5.26 5.25 1.10
N GLY A 35 -5.47 6.30 0.32
CA GLY A 35 -4.69 7.52 0.47
C GLY A 35 -5.35 8.75 -0.11
N ILE A 36 -4.78 9.91 0.22
CA ILE A 36 -5.16 11.21 -0.28
C ILE A 36 -3.94 11.81 -0.97
N GLY A 37 -4.15 12.30 -2.19
CA GLY A 37 -3.12 12.92 -3.01
C GLY A 37 -3.42 14.39 -3.25
N LEU A 38 -2.41 15.24 -3.12
CA LEU A 38 -2.45 16.64 -3.50
C LEU A 38 -1.49 16.86 -4.68
N ARG A 39 -2.03 17.38 -5.79
CA ARG A 39 -1.25 17.71 -6.99
C ARG A 39 -1.29 19.21 -7.23
N ILE A 40 -0.11 19.83 -7.27
CA ILE A 40 0.06 21.26 -7.50
C ILE A 40 0.81 21.43 -8.83
N SER A 41 0.25 22.23 -9.74
CA SER A 41 0.87 22.54 -11.04
C SER A 41 1.26 24.01 -11.04
N ILE A 42 2.56 24.28 -11.03
CA ILE A 42 3.14 25.63 -11.08
C ILE A 42 4.14 25.62 -12.21
N ASP A 43 3.85 26.24 -13.34
CA ASP A 43 4.75 26.18 -14.50
C ASP A 43 6.16 26.68 -14.13
N PRO A 44 7.24 25.92 -14.41
CA PRO A 44 7.32 24.68 -15.21
C PRO A 44 7.48 23.40 -14.36
N ILE A 45 6.75 23.23 -13.26
CA ILE A 45 6.94 22.16 -12.28
C ILE A 45 5.58 21.59 -11.84
N ILE A 46 5.50 20.26 -11.69
CA ILE A 46 4.39 19.58 -11.04
C ILE A 46 4.91 18.96 -9.73
N VAL A 47 4.26 19.27 -8.63
CA VAL A 47 4.55 18.70 -7.32
C VAL A 47 3.40 17.80 -6.88
N ARG A 48 3.71 16.63 -6.33
CA ARG A 48 2.70 15.74 -5.73
C ARG A 48 3.09 15.35 -4.32
N PHE A 49 2.08 15.30 -3.46
CA PHE A 49 2.13 14.77 -2.11
C PHE A 49 1.07 13.70 -1.99
N ASP A 50 1.48 12.46 -1.82
CA ASP A 50 0.58 11.31 -1.71
C ASP A 50 0.75 10.69 -0.32
N TRP A 51 -0.27 10.83 0.52
CA TRP A 51 -0.36 10.19 1.84
C TRP A 51 -1.19 8.92 1.74
N ALA A 52 -0.64 7.78 2.12
CA ALA A 52 -1.31 6.48 2.09
C ALA A 52 -1.16 5.73 3.41
N TRP A 53 -2.16 4.89 3.71
CA TRP A 53 -2.19 4.00 4.87
C TRP A 53 -2.84 2.66 4.51
N PRO A 54 -2.49 1.56 5.20
CA PRO A 54 -3.00 0.22 4.88
C PRO A 54 -4.47 0.07 5.30
N MET A 55 -5.27 -0.57 4.46
CA MET A 55 -6.63 -1.05 4.77
C MET A 55 -6.64 -2.56 4.98
N ARG A 56 -5.80 -3.28 4.23
CA ARG A 56 -5.73 -4.73 4.23
C ARG A 56 -4.30 -5.20 4.02
N TYR A 57 -3.83 -6.13 4.85
CA TYR A 57 -2.57 -6.82 4.64
C TYR A 57 -2.74 -8.10 3.81
N PRO A 58 -1.73 -8.48 3.02
CA PRO A 58 -1.76 -9.73 2.24
C PRO A 58 -1.63 -10.97 3.15
N TYR A 59 -1.27 -10.78 4.41
CA TYR A 59 -1.23 -11.80 5.47
C TYR A 59 -2.22 -11.43 6.60
N PRO A 60 -2.76 -12.41 7.33
CA PRO A 60 -3.68 -12.14 8.43
C PRO A 60 -2.96 -11.61 9.66
N ILE A 61 -3.59 -10.66 10.35
CA ILE A 61 -3.26 -10.15 11.69
C ILE A 61 -4.48 -10.43 12.56
N GLU A 62 -4.30 -11.11 13.69
CA GLU A 62 -5.42 -11.48 14.59
C GLU A 62 -6.59 -12.18 13.87
N ASN A 63 -6.29 -13.05 12.91
CA ASN A 63 -7.25 -13.76 12.04
C ASN A 63 -8.04 -12.87 11.06
N SER A 64 -7.68 -11.59 10.91
CA SER A 64 -8.25 -10.68 9.91
C SER A 64 -7.17 -10.19 8.94
N HIS A 65 -7.52 -10.05 7.68
CA HIS A 65 -6.68 -9.32 6.73
C HIS A 65 -6.93 -7.81 6.79
N TRP A 66 -8.12 -7.40 7.23
CA TRP A 66 -8.57 -6.02 7.29
C TRP A 66 -8.16 -5.39 8.61
N VAL A 67 -7.59 -4.19 8.54
CA VAL A 67 -7.10 -3.41 9.69
C VAL A 67 -7.77 -2.05 9.79
N ILE A 68 -8.99 -1.94 9.25
CA ILE A 68 -9.72 -0.67 9.18
C ILE A 68 -10.07 -0.18 10.60
N ASP A 69 -10.44 -1.09 11.49
CA ASP A 69 -10.80 -0.78 12.87
C ASP A 69 -9.59 -0.34 13.71
N ASP A 70 -8.37 -0.70 13.27
CA ASP A 70 -7.11 -0.34 13.94
C ASP A 70 -6.57 1.03 13.53
N ILE A 71 -7.23 1.72 12.60
CA ILE A 71 -6.78 3.01 12.09
C ILE A 71 -6.86 4.08 13.18
N ASN A 72 -5.72 4.63 13.55
CA ASN A 72 -5.66 5.68 14.57
C ASN A 72 -4.79 6.85 14.13
N PHE A 73 -5.40 7.80 13.41
CA PHE A 73 -4.73 9.03 12.98
C PHE A 73 -4.37 9.97 14.12
N SER A 74 -4.90 9.80 15.33
CA SER A 74 -4.56 10.63 16.49
C SER A 74 -3.28 10.16 17.18
N SER A 75 -2.97 8.86 17.11
CA SER A 75 -1.76 8.26 17.68
C SER A 75 -0.51 8.59 16.86
N TYR A 76 0.52 9.14 17.52
CA TYR A 76 1.82 9.38 16.90
C TYR A 76 2.48 8.08 16.45
N ASP A 77 2.48 7.05 17.31
CA ASP A 77 3.11 5.77 17.01
C ASP A 77 2.44 5.05 15.85
N TRP A 78 1.11 5.15 15.74
CA TRP A 78 0.38 4.58 14.62
C TRP A 78 0.74 5.29 13.31
N ARG A 79 0.72 6.63 13.29
CA ARG A 79 1.09 7.41 12.10
C ARG A 79 2.52 7.09 11.66
N LYS A 80 3.47 7.00 12.59
CA LYS A 80 4.87 6.69 12.28
C LYS A 80 5.06 5.32 11.62
N LYS A 81 4.22 4.33 11.96
CA LYS A 81 4.33 2.96 11.45
C LYS A 81 3.53 2.73 10.16
N ASN A 82 2.37 3.38 10.03
CA ASN A 82 1.39 3.03 9.01
C ASN A 82 1.19 4.11 7.94
N LEU A 83 1.56 5.37 8.21
CA LEU A 83 1.37 6.47 7.28
C LEU A 83 2.64 6.64 6.43
N ILE A 84 2.50 6.49 5.12
CA ILE A 84 3.58 6.72 4.15
C ILE A 84 3.28 8.01 3.40
N LEU A 85 4.26 8.92 3.36
CA LEU A 85 4.22 10.12 2.54
C LEU A 85 5.19 9.95 1.37
N ASN A 86 4.64 9.95 0.16
CA ASN A 86 5.41 10.01 -1.07
C ASN A 86 5.38 11.43 -1.63
N ILE A 87 6.56 11.93 -2.02
CA ILE A 87 6.73 13.25 -2.62
C ILE A 87 7.36 13.05 -4.00
N SER A 88 6.77 13.63 -5.03
CA SER A 88 7.32 13.58 -6.39
C SER A 88 7.35 14.96 -7.04
N LEU A 89 8.42 15.21 -7.80
CA LEU A 89 8.61 16.40 -8.63
C LEU A 89 8.67 15.96 -10.09
N GLY A 90 7.90 16.61 -10.95
CA GLY A 90 7.89 16.40 -12.39
C GLY A 90 8.18 17.70 -13.13
N TYR A 91 8.93 17.59 -14.23
CA TYR A 91 9.11 18.65 -15.22
C TYR A 91 8.19 18.38 -16.42
N PRO A 92 7.54 19.40 -17.00
CA PRO A 92 6.83 19.27 -18.26
C PRO A 92 7.86 19.02 -19.36
N PHE A 93 7.68 17.92 -20.08
CA PHE A 93 8.40 17.60 -21.33
C PHE A 93 7.62 18.14 -22.53
#